data_AF-A0A537NI30-F1
#
_entry.id   AF-A0A537NI30-F1
#
_cell.length_a   1.000
_cell.length_b   1.000
_cell.length_c   1.000
_cell.angle_alpha   90.00
_cell.angle_beta   90.00
_cell.angle_gamma   90.00
#
_symmetry.space_group_name_H-M   'P 1'
#
loop_
_entity.id
_entity.type
_entity.pdbx_description
1 polymer ?
#
loop_
_entity_poly.entity_id
_entity_poly.type
_entity_poly.pdbx_seq_one_letter_code
_entity_poly.pdbx_strand_id
1 'polypeptide(L)'
;MSIQTTTIPPGSAPDITGDPGPNLLIGANGPVISGASRIIRGMGGGDTVYTGPGNNTVVGGPGNNNYTAGSGFNTLDYSGSPNGTTINLRNGMAQNGYGGTDTISSFKAFAGSASNDAFLIGPGNVSIDGRGGTDTVAFTGQYANYTISYSATTKADTITDLRSASPDGTNTVTNVEILQFADGTANLDSAGRLASAIINKSDGSRTAYAWDTQNQYNWSDYTISTDAQGRTTTQTTDYDNGTRSLEVWDVLNKNPWVDYIYYYDSQGRTTGQTVDYHNGTRTVQAWDVLNQNTWSDYVYSYDTQGRATSQSVDYRSGIRTAQYWDVLNQNTWSDWVGYYDSQNRETTHFVDNHDGTHTAQYFDVQSQNTWTSWVGSYDSQNRETTHFVNN
;
A
#
# COMPACT_ATOMS: atom_id res chain seq x y z
N MET A 1 -32.80 47.14 2.64
CA MET A 1 -31.78 46.52 1.76
C MET A 1 -32.36 46.54 0.36
N SER A 2 -31.76 47.27 -0.58
CA SER A 2 -32.23 47.27 -1.97
C SER A 2 -31.46 46.18 -2.71
N ILE A 3 -32.17 45.22 -3.31
CA ILE A 3 -31.55 44.17 -4.13
C ILE A 3 -31.43 44.73 -5.56
N GLN A 4 -30.22 44.77 -6.10
CA GLN A 4 -30.03 45.16 -7.51
C GLN A 4 -30.32 43.95 -8.41
N THR A 5 -31.15 44.14 -9.43
CA THR A 5 -31.48 43.10 -10.41
C THR A 5 -30.76 43.39 -11.71
N THR A 6 -29.95 42.44 -12.19
CA THR A 6 -29.25 42.56 -13.49
C THR A 6 -29.86 41.56 -14.47
N THR A 7 -30.50 42.06 -15.53
CA THR A 7 -31.09 41.26 -16.63
C THR A 7 -30.50 41.69 -17.98
N ILE A 8 -30.11 40.75 -18.84
CA ILE A 8 -29.42 41.06 -20.11
C ILE A 8 -30.41 41.08 -21.31
N PRO A 9 -30.31 42.03 -22.26
CA PRO A 9 -31.03 42.03 -23.55
C PRO A 9 -30.54 40.94 -24.54
N PRO A 10 -31.24 40.70 -25.68
CA PRO A 10 -30.87 39.66 -26.64
C PRO A 10 -29.60 39.98 -27.47
N GLY A 11 -28.65 39.03 -27.56
CA GLY A 11 -27.53 39.04 -28.53
C GLY A 11 -26.15 38.91 -27.89
N SER A 12 -25.46 37.79 -28.17
CA SER A 12 -24.30 37.24 -27.42
C SER A 12 -24.61 37.02 -25.93
N ALA A 13 -23.93 36.10 -25.27
CA ALA A 13 -24.15 35.84 -23.85
C ALA A 13 -23.05 36.56 -23.05
N PRO A 14 -23.17 37.87 -22.76
CA PRO A 14 -22.16 38.55 -21.97
C PRO A 14 -22.16 37.97 -20.55
N ASP A 15 -20.97 37.98 -19.95
CA ASP A 15 -20.78 37.68 -18.53
C ASP A 15 -21.68 38.57 -17.67
N ILE A 16 -22.15 38.04 -16.54
CA ILE A 16 -22.95 38.77 -15.56
C ILE A 16 -22.02 39.16 -14.41
N THR A 17 -21.97 40.45 -14.07
CA THR A 17 -21.21 40.92 -12.90
C THR A 17 -22.10 41.82 -12.05
N GLY A 18 -22.16 41.50 -10.75
CA GLY A 18 -22.84 42.25 -9.71
C GLY A 18 -22.05 43.45 -9.20
N ASP A 19 -22.53 44.05 -8.12
CA ASP A 19 -21.84 45.10 -7.37
C ASP A 19 -21.39 44.56 -5.98
N PRO A 20 -20.69 45.34 -5.14
CA PRO A 20 -20.28 44.85 -3.81
C PRO A 20 -21.43 44.64 -2.81
N GLY A 21 -22.68 44.89 -3.19
CA GLY A 21 -23.86 44.70 -2.35
C GLY A 21 -24.70 43.49 -2.79
N PRO A 22 -25.77 43.14 -2.04
CA PRO A 22 -26.61 42.00 -2.40
C PRO A 22 -27.24 42.13 -3.78
N ASN A 23 -27.04 41.12 -4.62
CA ASN A 23 -27.56 41.08 -5.99
C ASN A 23 -28.52 39.92 -6.25
N LEU A 24 -29.44 40.13 -7.19
CA LEU A 24 -30.19 39.07 -7.86
C LEU A 24 -29.69 38.96 -9.31
N LEU A 25 -28.97 37.88 -9.60
CA LEU A 25 -28.36 37.63 -10.90
C LEU A 25 -29.08 36.47 -11.58
N ILE A 26 -29.74 36.75 -12.71
CA ILE A 26 -30.54 35.75 -13.44
C ILE A 26 -29.98 35.61 -14.85
N GLY A 27 -29.47 34.42 -15.18
CA GLY A 27 -28.95 34.06 -16.50
C GLY A 27 -30.02 33.86 -17.59
N ALA A 28 -31.30 34.11 -17.29
CA ALA A 28 -32.43 33.87 -18.17
C ALA A 28 -33.47 35.00 -18.08
N ASN A 29 -33.56 35.83 -19.13
CA ASN A 29 -34.78 36.51 -19.60
C ASN A 29 -34.53 37.19 -20.96
N GLY A 30 -34.68 36.42 -22.04
CA GLY A 30 -34.60 36.87 -23.45
C GLY A 30 -34.67 35.67 -24.39
N PRO A 31 -34.87 35.84 -25.72
CA PRO A 31 -34.82 34.75 -26.69
C PRO A 31 -33.36 34.30 -26.83
N VAL A 32 -32.92 33.53 -25.85
CA VAL A 32 -31.59 32.94 -25.75
C VAL A 32 -31.61 31.71 -26.64
N ILE A 33 -30.68 31.65 -27.60
CA ILE A 33 -30.28 30.40 -28.23
C ILE A 33 -29.95 29.44 -27.08
N SER A 34 -30.81 28.44 -26.88
CA SER A 34 -30.68 27.42 -25.84
C SER A 34 -29.23 26.92 -25.79
N GLY A 35 -28.51 27.19 -24.69
CA GLY A 35 -27.19 26.60 -24.43
C GLY A 35 -25.98 27.55 -24.35
N ALA A 36 -26.12 28.87 -24.39
CA ALA A 36 -24.96 29.77 -24.26
C ALA A 36 -24.34 29.75 -22.84
N SER A 37 -23.03 29.49 -22.78
CA SER A 37 -22.17 29.56 -21.59
C SER A 37 -21.87 30.99 -21.14
N ARG A 38 -21.76 31.24 -19.83
CA ARG A 38 -21.42 32.55 -19.23
C ARG A 38 -20.49 32.40 -18.02
N ILE A 39 -19.76 33.46 -17.70
CA ILE A 39 -19.18 33.66 -16.37
C ILE A 39 -20.10 34.61 -15.57
N ILE A 40 -20.42 34.25 -14.33
CA ILE A 40 -21.29 35.01 -13.44
C ILE A 40 -20.52 35.34 -12.16
N ARG A 41 -20.45 36.61 -11.79
CA ARG A 41 -19.74 37.10 -10.60
C ARG A 41 -20.71 37.89 -9.73
N GLY A 42 -20.92 37.41 -8.49
CA GLY A 42 -21.68 38.13 -7.46
C GLY A 42 -20.91 39.34 -6.91
N MET A 43 -19.58 39.20 -6.82
CA MET A 43 -18.69 40.09 -6.08
C MET A 43 -18.85 39.88 -4.57
N GLY A 44 -19.30 40.87 -3.80
CA GLY A 44 -19.48 40.75 -2.36
C GLY A 44 -20.93 40.96 -1.97
N GLY A 45 -21.32 40.54 -0.77
CA GLY A 45 -22.70 40.66 -0.31
C GLY A 45 -23.42 39.32 -0.28
N GLY A 46 -24.72 39.32 0.00
CA GLY A 46 -25.52 38.09 0.00
C GLY A 46 -26.26 37.94 -1.32
N ASP A 47 -25.63 37.28 -2.29
CA ASP A 47 -26.15 37.20 -3.66
C ASP A 47 -27.08 36.02 -3.87
N THR A 48 -28.07 36.19 -4.74
CA THR A 48 -28.87 35.08 -5.28
C THR A 48 -28.61 34.95 -6.77
N VAL A 49 -28.08 33.80 -7.19
CA VAL A 49 -27.66 33.53 -8.57
C VAL A 49 -28.41 32.34 -9.14
N TYR A 50 -29.01 32.54 -10.31
CA TYR A 50 -29.59 31.49 -11.15
C TYR A 50 -28.87 31.47 -12.49
N THR A 51 -28.13 30.40 -12.80
CA THR A 51 -27.27 30.40 -14.01
C THR A 51 -28.06 30.24 -15.32
N GLY A 52 -29.25 29.62 -15.26
CA GLY A 52 -30.01 29.26 -16.46
C GLY A 52 -29.38 28.10 -17.25
N PRO A 53 -29.84 27.84 -18.49
CA PRO A 53 -29.31 26.76 -19.32
C PRO A 53 -27.89 27.06 -19.83
N GLY A 54 -27.14 26.00 -20.18
CA GLY A 54 -25.79 26.10 -20.75
C GLY A 54 -24.71 25.73 -19.74
N ASN A 55 -23.45 25.71 -20.18
CA ASN A 55 -22.32 25.39 -19.30
C ASN A 55 -21.79 26.70 -18.71
N ASN A 56 -22.30 27.12 -17.55
CA ASN A 56 -21.95 28.40 -16.94
C ASN A 56 -20.95 28.21 -15.79
N THR A 57 -20.11 29.23 -15.56
CA THR A 57 -19.21 29.31 -14.41
C THR A 57 -19.69 30.40 -13.47
N VAL A 58 -19.95 30.07 -12.21
CA VAL A 58 -20.18 31.05 -11.14
C VAL A 58 -18.87 31.22 -10.38
N VAL A 59 -18.36 32.45 -10.32
CA VAL A 59 -17.22 32.80 -9.47
C VAL A 59 -17.77 33.19 -8.11
N GLY A 60 -17.46 32.39 -7.10
CA GLY A 60 -17.88 32.62 -5.71
C GLY A 60 -17.19 33.85 -5.12
N GLY A 61 -17.84 34.50 -4.16
CA GLY A 61 -17.35 35.72 -3.54
C GLY A 61 -17.74 35.86 -2.06
N PRO A 62 -17.31 36.94 -1.37
CA PRO A 62 -17.64 37.19 0.02
C PRO A 62 -19.14 37.29 0.32
N GLY A 63 -19.51 37.00 1.57
CA GLY A 63 -20.89 37.03 2.04
C GLY A 63 -21.56 35.66 2.01
N ASN A 64 -22.87 35.61 2.27
CA ASN A 64 -23.65 34.36 2.31
C ASN A 64 -24.55 34.30 1.08
N ASN A 65 -24.19 33.48 0.12
CA ASN A 65 -24.82 33.49 -1.20
C ASN A 65 -25.74 32.28 -1.42
N ASN A 66 -26.65 32.40 -2.37
CA ASN A 66 -27.50 31.31 -2.84
C ASN A 66 -27.28 31.09 -4.34
N TYR A 67 -26.59 30.02 -4.68
CA TYR A 67 -26.23 29.67 -6.04
C TYR A 67 -27.01 28.46 -6.52
N THR A 68 -27.79 28.64 -7.59
CA THR A 68 -28.57 27.58 -8.23
C THR A 68 -28.17 27.48 -9.70
N ALA A 69 -27.57 26.36 -10.08
CA ALA A 69 -27.28 26.07 -11.48
C ALA A 69 -28.52 25.59 -12.24
N GLY A 70 -28.64 26.00 -13.50
CA GLY A 70 -29.63 25.44 -14.43
C GLY A 70 -29.12 24.18 -15.15
N SER A 71 -29.72 23.86 -16.30
CA SER A 71 -29.28 22.73 -17.12
C SER A 71 -27.88 22.97 -17.72
N GLY A 72 -27.19 21.88 -18.10
CA GLY A 72 -25.83 21.93 -18.62
C GLY A 72 -24.79 21.41 -17.62
N PHE A 73 -23.51 21.65 -17.90
CA PHE A 73 -22.36 21.35 -17.05
C PHE A 73 -21.87 22.65 -16.45
N ASN A 74 -22.41 22.99 -15.27
CA ASN A 74 -22.14 24.25 -14.60
C ASN A 74 -21.06 24.07 -13.53
N THR A 75 -20.17 25.06 -13.43
CA THR A 75 -19.03 25.11 -12.52
C THR A 75 -19.24 26.17 -11.44
N LEU A 76 -18.98 25.84 -10.18
CA LEU A 76 -18.79 26.81 -9.11
C LEU A 76 -17.30 26.94 -8.81
N ASP A 77 -16.76 28.14 -8.95
CA ASP A 77 -15.33 28.42 -8.92
C ASP A 77 -14.98 29.33 -7.73
N TYR A 78 -14.28 28.76 -6.75
CA TYR A 78 -13.73 29.47 -5.58
C TYR A 78 -12.23 29.74 -5.69
N SER A 79 -11.64 29.65 -6.88
CA SER A 79 -10.18 29.86 -7.07
C SER A 79 -9.70 31.26 -6.66
N GLY A 80 -10.60 32.24 -6.58
CA GLY A 80 -10.31 33.57 -6.06
C GLY A 80 -10.35 33.68 -4.52
N SER A 81 -10.69 32.62 -3.80
CA SER A 81 -10.85 32.64 -2.35
C SER A 81 -9.50 32.69 -1.63
N PRO A 82 -9.33 33.55 -0.61
CA PRO A 82 -8.05 33.71 0.08
C PRO A 82 -7.76 32.57 1.08
N ASN A 83 -8.75 31.75 1.43
CA ASN A 83 -8.61 30.63 2.37
C ASN A 83 -9.24 29.37 1.80
N GLY A 84 -8.92 28.23 2.42
CA GLY A 84 -9.50 26.93 2.11
C GLY A 84 -11.03 26.95 2.23
N THR A 85 -11.68 26.28 1.29
CA THR A 85 -13.12 26.11 1.21
C THR A 85 -13.54 24.75 1.74
N THR A 86 -14.79 24.66 2.22
CA THR A 86 -15.40 23.37 2.54
C THR A 86 -16.72 23.27 1.82
N ILE A 87 -16.75 22.50 0.73
CA ILE A 87 -17.91 22.30 -0.14
C ILE A 87 -18.58 20.99 0.23
N ASN A 88 -19.77 21.08 0.83
CA ASN A 88 -20.55 19.92 1.26
C ASN A 88 -21.75 19.70 0.34
N LEU A 89 -21.61 18.74 -0.57
CA LEU A 89 -22.64 18.37 -1.55
C LEU A 89 -23.74 17.51 -0.94
N ARG A 90 -23.56 17.00 0.28
CA ARG A 90 -24.57 16.20 1.00
C ARG A 90 -25.71 17.07 1.53
N ASN A 91 -25.40 18.31 1.90
CA ASN A 91 -26.38 19.28 2.41
C ASN A 91 -26.51 20.55 1.55
N GLY A 92 -25.75 20.67 0.47
CA GLY A 92 -25.79 21.81 -0.44
C GLY A 92 -25.27 23.10 0.20
N MET A 93 -24.20 23.01 0.99
CA MET A 93 -23.59 24.17 1.65
C MET A 93 -22.10 24.27 1.32
N ALA A 94 -21.58 25.49 1.17
CA ALA A 94 -20.16 25.73 0.99
C ALA A 94 -19.66 26.82 1.96
N GLN A 95 -18.64 26.52 2.75
CA GLN A 95 -17.85 27.55 3.41
C GLN A 95 -16.91 28.13 2.35
N ASN A 96 -17.14 29.38 1.96
CA ASN A 96 -16.59 29.94 0.72
C ASN A 96 -15.16 30.48 0.83
N GLY A 97 -14.50 30.30 1.98
CA GLY A 97 -13.15 30.79 2.25
C GLY A 97 -13.00 32.33 2.35
N TYR A 98 -14.10 33.09 2.16
CA TYR A 98 -14.17 34.53 2.42
C TYR A 98 -14.76 34.86 3.81
N GLY A 99 -15.02 33.85 4.63
CA GLY A 99 -15.68 33.97 5.94
C GLY A 99 -17.21 33.90 5.89
N GLY A 100 -17.80 33.59 4.73
CA GLY A 100 -19.23 33.39 4.54
C GLY A 100 -19.61 31.92 4.31
N THR A 101 -20.91 31.66 4.24
CA THR A 101 -21.49 30.35 3.94
C THR A 101 -22.52 30.48 2.83
N ASP A 102 -22.30 29.75 1.75
CA ASP A 102 -23.18 29.72 0.58
C ASP A 102 -24.08 28.49 0.61
N THR A 103 -25.29 28.62 0.06
CA THR A 103 -26.15 27.49 -0.29
C THR A 103 -26.01 27.22 -1.79
N ILE A 104 -25.78 25.97 -2.16
CA ILE A 104 -25.43 25.56 -3.52
C ILE A 104 -26.34 24.43 -4.01
N SER A 105 -26.76 24.48 -5.27
CA SER A 105 -27.55 23.41 -5.87
C SER A 105 -27.31 23.24 -7.37
N SER A 106 -27.46 21.99 -7.85
CA SER A 106 -27.46 21.60 -9.27
C SER A 106 -26.14 21.79 -10.05
N PHE A 107 -25.04 22.15 -9.38
CA PHE A 107 -23.71 22.21 -9.99
C PHE A 107 -23.15 20.82 -10.26
N LYS A 108 -22.30 20.70 -11.28
CA LYS A 108 -21.64 19.44 -11.68
C LYS A 108 -20.11 19.52 -11.62
N ALA A 109 -19.57 20.72 -11.47
CA ALA A 109 -18.15 20.95 -11.32
C ALA A 109 -17.87 21.98 -10.22
N PHE A 110 -16.79 21.75 -9.49
CA PHE A 110 -16.33 22.64 -8.44
C PHE A 110 -14.82 22.84 -8.57
N ALA A 111 -14.39 24.09 -8.45
CA ALA A 111 -12.98 24.44 -8.30
C ALA A 111 -12.76 25.03 -6.91
N GLY A 112 -11.77 24.48 -6.20
CA GLY A 112 -11.29 24.96 -4.92
C GLY A 112 -10.53 26.28 -5.00
N SER A 113 -9.96 26.67 -3.87
CA SER A 113 -9.06 27.80 -3.67
C SER A 113 -7.59 27.41 -3.94
N ALA A 114 -6.64 28.33 -3.70
CA ALA A 114 -5.21 27.98 -3.70
C ALA A 114 -4.70 27.48 -2.33
N SER A 115 -5.62 27.17 -1.42
CA SER A 115 -5.38 26.67 -0.06
C SER A 115 -6.05 25.32 0.12
N ASN A 116 -5.76 24.62 1.21
CA ASN A 116 -6.33 23.30 1.50
C ASN A 116 -7.87 23.32 1.53
N ASP A 117 -8.48 22.67 0.55
CA ASP A 117 -9.93 22.54 0.39
C ASP A 117 -10.45 21.17 0.84
N ALA A 118 -11.72 21.14 1.23
CA ALA A 118 -12.44 19.92 1.57
C ALA A 118 -13.75 19.80 0.76
N PHE A 119 -13.92 18.68 0.07
CA PHE A 119 -15.11 18.37 -0.71
C PHE A 119 -15.81 17.15 -0.12
N LEU A 120 -16.97 17.35 0.51
CA LEU A 120 -17.79 16.24 0.98
C LEU A 120 -18.79 15.90 -0.12
N ILE A 121 -18.49 14.84 -0.86
CA ILE A 121 -19.36 14.42 -1.96
C ILE A 121 -20.64 13.78 -1.44
N GLY A 122 -21.66 13.80 -2.28
CA GLY A 122 -22.96 13.20 -2.04
C GLY A 122 -23.47 12.53 -3.32
N PRO A 123 -24.79 12.40 -3.50
CA PRO A 123 -25.35 11.72 -4.66
C PRO A 123 -25.09 12.46 -5.97
N GLY A 124 -24.85 11.67 -7.02
CA GLY A 124 -24.60 12.15 -8.37
C GLY A 124 -23.11 12.21 -8.73
N ASN A 125 -22.84 12.56 -9.99
CA ASN A 125 -21.48 12.63 -10.52
C ASN A 125 -20.98 14.07 -10.43
N VAL A 126 -19.80 14.26 -9.86
CA VAL A 126 -19.16 15.58 -9.76
C VAL A 126 -17.73 15.57 -10.32
N SER A 127 -17.36 16.69 -10.94
CA SER A 127 -15.97 17.00 -11.30
C SER A 127 -15.38 17.96 -10.28
N ILE A 128 -14.24 17.65 -9.71
CA ILE A 128 -13.57 18.46 -8.68
C ILE A 128 -12.17 18.81 -9.16
N ASP A 129 -11.84 20.10 -9.08
CA ASP A 129 -10.47 20.60 -9.20
C ASP A 129 -10.07 21.22 -7.86
N GLY A 130 -9.21 20.56 -7.09
CA GLY A 130 -8.72 21.09 -5.81
C GLY A 130 -7.81 22.31 -5.96
N ARG A 131 -7.27 22.53 -7.17
CA ARG A 131 -6.31 23.58 -7.52
C ARG A 131 -4.97 23.44 -6.80
N GLY A 132 -4.77 24.11 -5.68
CA GLY A 132 -3.48 24.15 -5.01
C GLY A 132 -3.69 24.11 -3.51
N GLY A 133 -2.72 23.56 -2.80
CA GLY A 133 -2.90 23.22 -1.39
C GLY A 133 -2.79 21.72 -1.21
N THR A 134 -3.33 21.22 -0.10
CA THR A 134 -3.54 19.79 0.13
C THR A 134 -5.03 19.56 0.29
N ASP A 135 -5.62 19.00 -0.75
CA ASP A 135 -7.07 18.94 -0.91
C ASP A 135 -7.62 17.57 -0.58
N THR A 136 -8.79 17.54 0.05
CA THR A 136 -9.44 16.32 0.51
C THR A 136 -10.81 16.14 -0.13
N VAL A 137 -11.05 14.98 -0.74
CA VAL A 137 -12.38 14.57 -1.22
C VAL A 137 -12.89 13.42 -0.35
N ALA A 138 -14.02 13.65 0.33
CA ALA A 138 -14.59 12.74 1.31
C ALA A 138 -15.85 12.04 0.81
N PHE A 139 -15.76 10.72 0.70
CA PHE A 139 -16.80 9.78 0.28
C PHE A 139 -17.63 9.31 1.49
N THR A 140 -18.79 8.69 1.25
CA THR A 140 -19.68 8.21 2.32
C THR A 140 -19.45 6.74 2.71
N GLY A 141 -18.83 5.95 1.85
CA GLY A 141 -18.60 4.51 2.02
C GLY A 141 -17.17 4.17 2.42
N GLN A 142 -16.96 2.89 2.72
CA GLN A 142 -15.63 2.29 2.94
C GLN A 142 -14.82 2.20 1.65
N TYR A 143 -13.49 2.20 1.72
CA TYR A 143 -12.56 2.15 0.59
C TYR A 143 -12.90 1.04 -0.41
N ALA A 144 -13.21 -0.16 0.09
CA ALA A 144 -13.54 -1.33 -0.73
C ALA A 144 -14.83 -1.17 -1.57
N ASN A 145 -15.65 -0.15 -1.31
CA ASN A 145 -16.83 0.16 -2.11
C ASN A 145 -16.51 0.93 -3.39
N TYR A 146 -15.25 1.30 -3.63
CA TYR A 146 -14.89 2.17 -4.75
C TYR A 146 -13.81 1.54 -5.62
N THR A 147 -13.86 1.86 -6.91
CA THR A 147 -12.69 1.75 -7.79
C THR A 147 -12.10 3.13 -8.02
N ILE A 148 -10.77 3.22 -8.02
CA ILE A 148 -10.03 4.44 -8.31
C ILE A 148 -9.20 4.16 -9.56
N SER A 149 -9.35 5.00 -10.59
CA SER A 149 -8.67 4.83 -11.87
C SER A 149 -8.03 6.13 -12.33
N TYR A 150 -6.72 6.11 -12.51
CA TYR A 150 -5.95 7.24 -13.01
C TYR A 150 -5.89 7.27 -14.54
N SER A 151 -6.14 8.42 -15.14
CA SER A 151 -5.96 8.67 -16.58
C SER A 151 -4.79 9.60 -16.84
N ALA A 152 -3.69 9.07 -17.41
CA ALA A 152 -2.52 9.88 -17.78
C ALA A 152 -2.83 10.93 -18.86
N THR A 153 -3.86 10.71 -19.68
CA THR A 153 -4.28 11.65 -20.74
C THR A 153 -4.94 12.89 -20.15
N THR A 154 -5.84 12.70 -19.19
CA THR A 154 -6.60 13.81 -18.57
C THR A 154 -5.96 14.30 -17.28
N LYS A 155 -4.96 13.58 -16.75
CA LYS A 155 -4.36 13.79 -15.42
C LYS A 155 -5.43 13.87 -14.32
N ALA A 156 -6.42 12.99 -14.43
CA ALA A 156 -7.57 12.97 -13.54
C ALA A 156 -7.82 11.56 -13.05
N ASP A 157 -8.28 11.47 -11.81
CA ASP A 157 -8.70 10.24 -11.17
C ASP A 157 -10.21 10.10 -11.24
N THR A 158 -10.68 8.92 -11.62
CA THR A 158 -12.09 8.57 -11.62
C THR A 158 -12.36 7.62 -10.46
N ILE A 159 -13.19 8.07 -9.53
CA ILE A 159 -13.62 7.31 -8.36
C ILE A 159 -15.08 6.89 -8.57
N THR A 160 -15.33 5.59 -8.68
CA THR A 160 -16.67 5.04 -8.94
C THR A 160 -17.17 4.25 -7.74
N ASP A 161 -18.36 4.61 -7.25
CA ASP A 161 -19.07 3.89 -6.21
C ASP A 161 -19.74 2.62 -6.74
N LEU A 162 -19.32 1.47 -6.20
CA LEU A 162 -19.78 0.13 -6.56
C LEU A 162 -21.01 -0.34 -5.76
N ARG A 163 -21.47 0.43 -4.77
CA ARG A 163 -22.64 0.06 -3.97
C ARG A 163 -23.90 0.14 -4.82
N SER A 164 -24.93 -0.59 -4.39
CA SER A 164 -26.25 -0.51 -5.03
C SER A 164 -26.76 0.94 -5.05
N ALA A 165 -27.26 1.38 -6.21
CA ALA A 165 -27.68 2.76 -6.49
C ALA A 165 -26.58 3.84 -6.46
N SER A 166 -25.30 3.44 -6.34
CA SER A 166 -24.13 4.32 -6.31
C SER A 166 -24.38 5.62 -5.53
N PRO A 167 -24.54 5.56 -4.18
CA PRO A 167 -24.91 6.71 -3.37
C PRO A 167 -23.99 7.93 -3.52
N ASP A 168 -22.75 7.73 -3.95
CA ASP A 168 -21.77 8.78 -4.24
C ASP A 168 -21.48 8.96 -5.73
N GLY A 169 -22.09 8.17 -6.61
CA GLY A 169 -21.91 8.26 -8.06
C GLY A 169 -20.51 7.92 -8.57
N THR A 170 -20.19 8.46 -9.75
CA THR A 170 -18.87 8.42 -10.38
C THR A 170 -18.31 9.83 -10.45
N ASN A 171 -17.18 10.06 -9.78
CA ASN A 171 -16.58 11.38 -9.61
C ASN A 171 -15.23 11.44 -10.29
N THR A 172 -14.93 12.60 -10.87
CA THR A 172 -13.62 12.89 -11.47
C THR A 172 -12.93 13.96 -10.64
N VAL A 173 -11.69 13.71 -10.23
CA VAL A 173 -10.90 14.64 -9.42
C VAL A 173 -9.58 14.97 -10.10
N THR A 174 -9.13 16.21 -9.96
CA THR A 174 -7.83 16.72 -10.40
C THR A 174 -7.25 17.61 -9.31
N ASN A 175 -5.91 17.60 -9.15
CA ASN A 175 -5.22 18.37 -8.11
C ASN A 175 -5.83 18.10 -6.72
N VAL A 176 -5.94 16.82 -6.37
CA VAL A 176 -6.43 16.36 -5.07
C VAL A 176 -5.41 15.37 -4.53
N GLU A 177 -5.04 15.55 -3.27
CA GLU A 177 -4.00 14.73 -2.64
C GLU A 177 -4.61 13.61 -1.78
N ILE A 178 -5.81 13.82 -1.23
CA ILE A 178 -6.39 12.91 -0.24
C ILE A 178 -7.81 12.51 -0.64
N LEU A 179 -8.03 11.20 -0.78
CA LEU A 179 -9.35 10.59 -0.84
C LEU A 179 -9.69 10.01 0.53
N GLN A 180 -10.74 10.52 1.17
CA GLN A 180 -11.19 10.09 2.48
C GLN A 180 -12.41 9.18 2.37
N PHE A 181 -12.33 8.01 2.99
CA PHE A 181 -13.38 7.00 3.08
C PHE A 181 -13.85 6.82 4.52
N ALA A 182 -14.96 6.11 4.71
CA ALA A 182 -15.53 5.85 6.04
C ALA A 182 -14.60 5.04 6.95
N ASP A 183 -13.72 4.22 6.37
CA ASP A 183 -12.78 3.36 7.06
C ASP A 183 -11.32 3.79 6.86
N GLY A 184 -11.02 4.89 6.18
CA GLY A 184 -9.63 5.12 5.80
C GLY A 184 -9.36 6.32 4.93
N THR A 185 -8.13 6.39 4.45
CA THR A 185 -7.68 7.39 3.49
C THR A 185 -6.85 6.74 2.40
N ALA A 186 -6.81 7.35 1.23
CA ALA A 186 -5.87 7.05 0.17
C ALA A 186 -5.23 8.35 -0.32
N ASN A 187 -3.91 8.37 -0.40
CA ASN A 187 -3.15 9.53 -0.84
C ASN A 187 -2.74 9.36 -2.29
N LEU A 188 -2.89 10.43 -3.06
CA LEU A 188 -2.49 10.53 -4.46
C LEU A 188 -1.13 11.23 -4.55
N ASP A 189 -0.29 10.83 -5.50
CA ASP A 189 0.95 11.54 -5.82
C ASP A 189 0.67 12.80 -6.64
N SER A 190 1.72 13.59 -6.91
CA SER A 190 1.60 14.82 -7.71
C SER A 190 1.10 14.62 -9.15
N ALA A 191 1.08 13.39 -9.64
CA ALA A 191 0.52 13.06 -10.95
C ALA A 191 -0.95 12.64 -10.85
N GLY A 192 -1.48 12.34 -9.65
CA GLY A 192 -2.81 11.80 -9.37
C GLY A 192 -2.81 10.29 -9.04
N ARG A 193 -1.68 9.60 -9.08
CA ARG A 193 -1.65 8.15 -8.90
C ARG A 193 -1.71 7.77 -7.43
N LEU A 194 -2.43 6.69 -7.10
CA LEU A 194 -2.46 6.13 -5.74
C LEU A 194 -1.03 5.82 -5.25
N ALA A 195 -0.60 6.53 -4.21
CA ALA A 195 0.72 6.40 -3.63
C ALA A 195 0.70 5.64 -2.29
N SER A 196 -0.35 5.81 -1.50
CA SER A 196 -0.56 5.06 -0.27
C SER A 196 -2.03 4.99 0.13
N ALA A 197 -2.38 4.03 0.98
CA ALA A 197 -3.70 3.96 1.61
C ALA A 197 -3.60 3.43 3.03
N ILE A 198 -4.49 3.88 3.91
CA ILE A 198 -4.64 3.37 5.27
C ILE A 198 -6.08 2.96 5.47
N ILE A 199 -6.29 1.69 5.77
CA ILE A 199 -7.60 1.08 6.03
C ILE A 199 -7.68 0.70 7.51
N ASN A 200 -8.60 1.33 8.23
CA ASN A 200 -8.89 1.07 9.63
C ASN A 200 -10.01 0.03 9.73
N LYS A 201 -9.76 -1.04 10.46
CA LYS A 201 -10.73 -2.11 10.68
C LYS A 201 -11.54 -1.84 11.95
N SER A 202 -12.72 -2.45 12.03
CA SER A 202 -13.63 -2.29 13.17
C SER A 202 -13.09 -2.86 14.49
N ASP A 203 -12.11 -3.77 14.43
CA ASP A 203 -11.41 -4.32 15.59
C ASP A 203 -10.27 -3.40 16.11
N GLY A 204 -10.09 -2.23 15.49
CA GLY A 204 -9.03 -1.27 15.81
C GLY A 204 -7.71 -1.52 15.09
N SER A 205 -7.53 -2.68 14.44
CA SER A 205 -6.38 -2.97 13.61
C SER A 205 -6.37 -2.10 12.35
N ARG A 206 -5.21 -1.98 11.71
CA ARG A 206 -5.05 -1.16 10.49
C ARG A 206 -4.22 -1.89 9.46
N THR A 207 -4.50 -1.63 8.19
CA THR A 207 -3.66 -2.07 7.08
C THR A 207 -3.24 -0.83 6.28
N ALA A 208 -1.94 -0.64 6.13
CA ALA A 208 -1.33 0.41 5.33
C ALA A 208 -0.75 -0.17 4.04
N TYR A 209 -0.98 0.50 2.93
CA TYR A 209 -0.47 0.18 1.61
C TYR A 209 0.43 1.32 1.14
N ALA A 210 1.50 0.97 0.43
CA ALA A 210 2.36 1.92 -0.26
C ALA A 210 2.74 1.35 -1.62
N TRP A 211 2.66 2.19 -2.66
CA TRP A 211 3.01 1.84 -4.04
C TRP A 211 4.19 2.68 -4.50
N ASP A 212 5.18 2.05 -5.14
CA ASP A 212 6.30 2.75 -5.76
C ASP A 212 5.90 3.30 -7.13
N THR A 213 5.08 4.35 -7.10
CA THR A 213 4.56 4.99 -8.31
C THR A 213 5.67 5.58 -9.19
N GLN A 214 6.86 5.82 -8.66
CA GLN A 214 7.97 6.45 -9.37
C GLN A 214 9.08 5.46 -9.75
N ASN A 215 8.93 4.17 -9.41
CA ASN A 215 9.91 3.12 -9.68
C ASN A 215 11.31 3.50 -9.15
N GLN A 216 11.36 4.01 -7.92
CA GLN A 216 12.58 4.45 -7.23
C GLN A 216 13.24 3.34 -6.41
N TYR A 217 12.49 2.31 -6.05
CA TYR A 217 12.92 1.19 -5.26
C TYR A 217 12.95 -0.08 -6.11
N ASN A 218 13.36 -1.20 -5.49
CA ASN A 218 13.31 -2.52 -6.12
C ASN A 218 12.01 -3.29 -5.81
N TRP A 219 11.06 -2.61 -5.14
CA TRP A 219 9.76 -3.12 -4.77
C TRP A 219 8.67 -2.32 -5.48
N SER A 220 7.63 -3.03 -5.92
CA SER A 220 6.47 -2.42 -6.58
C SER A 220 5.51 -1.84 -5.55
N ASP A 221 5.33 -2.57 -4.45
CA ASP A 221 4.46 -2.19 -3.35
C ASP A 221 4.80 -2.95 -2.06
N TYR A 222 4.36 -2.39 -0.94
CA TYR A 222 4.35 -3.11 0.32
C TYR A 222 3.09 -2.83 1.12
N THR A 223 2.70 -3.82 1.92
CA THR A 223 1.53 -3.79 2.79
C THR A 223 1.96 -4.08 4.22
N ILE A 224 1.61 -3.20 5.16
CA ILE A 224 1.84 -3.37 6.60
C ILE A 224 0.50 -3.55 7.30
N SER A 225 0.35 -4.60 8.11
CA SER A 225 -0.78 -4.70 9.04
C SER A 225 -0.31 -4.47 10.47
N THR A 226 -1.12 -3.73 11.23
CA THR A 226 -0.89 -3.42 12.64
C THR A 226 -2.08 -3.83 13.48
N ASP A 227 -1.85 -4.24 14.72
CA ASP A 227 -2.90 -4.52 15.69
C ASP A 227 -3.55 -3.23 16.23
N ALA A 228 -4.52 -3.38 17.12
CA ALA A 228 -5.24 -2.25 17.73
C ALA A 228 -4.34 -1.36 18.61
N GLN A 229 -3.15 -1.82 18.99
CA GLN A 229 -2.15 -1.06 19.73
C GLN A 229 -1.13 -0.38 18.80
N GLY A 230 -1.24 -0.58 17.49
CA GLY A 230 -0.33 -0.02 16.49
C GLY A 230 0.97 -0.81 16.31
N ARG A 231 1.07 -2.03 16.85
CA ARG A 231 2.24 -2.90 16.66
C ARG A 231 2.12 -3.61 15.31
N THR A 232 3.19 -3.63 14.53
CA THR A 232 3.24 -4.34 13.25
C THR A 232 3.12 -5.84 13.45
N THR A 233 2.13 -6.47 12.82
CA THR A 233 1.91 -7.91 12.87
C THR A 233 2.41 -8.62 11.62
N THR A 234 2.28 -7.97 10.46
CA THR A 234 2.73 -8.53 9.18
C THR A 234 3.18 -7.45 8.21
N GLN A 235 4.14 -7.79 7.35
CA GLN A 235 4.57 -6.97 6.23
C GLN A 235 4.71 -7.86 4.99
N THR A 236 4.01 -7.50 3.93
CA THR A 236 4.18 -8.11 2.61
C THR A 236 4.93 -7.12 1.74
N THR A 237 6.01 -7.54 1.08
CA THR A 237 6.71 -6.74 0.08
C THR A 237 6.65 -7.47 -1.25
N ASP A 238 6.10 -6.81 -2.27
CA ASP A 238 6.09 -7.28 -3.65
C ASP A 238 7.22 -6.60 -4.42
N TYR A 239 8.05 -7.39 -5.09
CA TYR A 239 9.24 -6.92 -5.80
C TYR A 239 8.99 -6.76 -7.30
N ASP A 240 9.71 -5.85 -7.96
CA ASP A 240 9.52 -5.54 -9.39
C ASP A 240 9.78 -6.74 -10.31
N ASN A 241 10.56 -7.71 -9.84
CA ASN A 241 10.82 -8.97 -10.53
C ASN A 241 9.68 -10.02 -10.37
N GLY A 242 8.58 -9.64 -9.72
CA GLY A 242 7.42 -10.47 -9.39
C GLY A 242 7.59 -11.35 -8.16
N THR A 243 8.76 -11.38 -7.51
CA THR A 243 8.94 -12.12 -6.25
C THR A 243 8.27 -11.40 -5.08
N ARG A 244 8.09 -12.10 -3.95
CA ARG A 244 7.43 -11.55 -2.76
C ARG A 244 8.14 -12.00 -1.49
N SER A 245 8.12 -11.17 -0.45
CA SER A 245 8.37 -11.59 0.92
C SER A 245 7.17 -11.33 1.83
N LEU A 246 7.01 -12.16 2.87
CA LEU A 246 6.04 -11.98 3.95
C LEU A 246 6.75 -12.14 5.28
N GLU A 247 6.83 -11.06 6.05
CA GLU A 247 7.35 -11.05 7.42
C GLU A 247 6.19 -11.04 8.41
N VAL A 248 6.29 -11.85 9.46
CA VAL A 248 5.27 -12.01 10.50
C VAL A 248 5.94 -11.91 11.86
N TRP A 249 5.46 -10.97 12.69
CA TRP A 249 6.00 -10.72 14.02
C TRP A 249 5.16 -11.36 15.11
N ASP A 250 5.81 -11.96 16.11
CA ASP A 250 5.14 -12.40 17.33
C ASP A 250 5.01 -11.25 18.33
N VAL A 251 4.08 -10.34 18.03
CA VAL A 251 3.83 -9.17 18.87
C VAL A 251 3.33 -9.50 20.28
N LEU A 252 2.90 -10.74 20.52
CA LEU A 252 2.38 -11.21 21.82
C LEU A 252 3.39 -12.06 22.59
N ASN A 253 4.57 -12.34 22.02
CA ASN A 253 5.60 -13.23 22.59
C ASN A 253 5.02 -14.58 23.06
N LYS A 254 4.21 -15.23 22.22
CA LYS A 254 3.61 -16.54 22.48
C LYS A 254 4.40 -17.71 21.89
N ASN A 255 5.38 -17.43 21.05
CA ASN A 255 6.18 -18.36 20.29
C ASN A 255 7.66 -18.25 20.72
N PRO A 256 8.50 -19.23 20.36
CA PRO A 256 9.95 -19.14 20.61
C PRO A 256 10.67 -18.14 19.68
N TRP A 257 10.01 -17.68 18.62
CA TRP A 257 10.54 -16.79 17.60
C TRP A 257 10.02 -15.35 17.75
N VAL A 258 10.86 -14.36 17.39
CA VAL A 258 10.49 -12.94 17.33
C VAL A 258 9.74 -12.63 16.04
N ASP A 259 10.21 -13.20 14.94
CA ASP A 259 9.59 -13.12 13.62
C ASP A 259 9.95 -14.34 12.77
N TYR A 260 9.22 -14.48 11.67
CA TYR A 260 9.64 -15.31 10.56
C TYR A 260 9.29 -14.63 9.24
N ILE A 261 10.13 -14.85 8.23
CA ILE A 261 10.01 -14.30 6.88
C ILE A 261 9.86 -15.46 5.90
N TYR A 262 8.82 -15.43 5.06
CA TYR A 262 8.71 -16.29 3.88
C TYR A 262 9.14 -15.55 2.62
N TYR A 263 9.80 -16.26 1.72
CA TYR A 263 10.12 -15.79 0.37
C TYR A 263 9.34 -16.59 -0.66
N TYR A 264 8.83 -15.91 -1.68
CA TYR A 264 8.05 -16.51 -2.77
C TYR A 264 8.63 -16.11 -4.12
N ASP A 265 8.56 -17.04 -5.07
CA ASP A 265 8.82 -16.71 -6.47
C ASP A 265 7.63 -15.99 -7.13
N SER A 266 7.80 -15.64 -8.41
CA SER A 266 6.79 -14.95 -9.21
C SER A 266 5.54 -15.78 -9.54
N GLN A 267 5.51 -17.05 -9.18
CA GLN A 267 4.33 -17.91 -9.25
C GLN A 267 3.65 -18.08 -7.87
N GLY A 268 4.17 -17.42 -6.83
CA GLY A 268 3.66 -17.50 -5.46
C GLY A 268 4.08 -18.77 -4.71
N ARG A 269 5.08 -19.52 -5.20
CA ARG A 269 5.59 -20.71 -4.52
C ARG A 269 6.66 -20.30 -3.51
N THR A 270 6.62 -20.88 -2.31
CA THR A 270 7.61 -20.58 -1.25
C THR A 270 8.99 -21.13 -1.63
N THR A 271 9.99 -20.26 -1.69
CA THR A 271 11.37 -20.57 -2.06
C THR A 271 12.34 -20.55 -0.88
N GLY A 272 11.95 -19.93 0.23
CA GLY A 272 12.75 -19.94 1.45
C GLY A 272 12.01 -19.39 2.65
N GLN A 273 12.61 -19.58 3.83
CA GLN A 273 12.17 -18.94 5.06
C GLN A 273 13.36 -18.52 5.92
N THR A 274 13.20 -17.44 6.68
CA THR A 274 14.09 -17.03 7.77
C THR A 274 13.27 -17.03 9.06
N VAL A 275 13.82 -17.52 10.16
CA VAL A 275 13.19 -17.45 11.49
C VAL A 275 14.21 -16.86 12.47
N ASP A 276 13.86 -15.74 13.09
CA ASP A 276 14.67 -15.13 14.14
C ASP A 276 14.08 -15.47 15.52
N TYR A 277 14.94 -15.88 16.45
CA TYR A 277 14.53 -16.38 17.76
C TYR A 277 14.73 -15.36 18.88
N HIS A 278 13.93 -15.44 19.95
CA HIS A 278 14.08 -14.55 21.11
C HIS A 278 15.46 -14.63 21.78
N ASN A 279 16.17 -15.75 21.63
CA ASN A 279 17.53 -15.91 22.12
C ASN A 279 18.60 -15.27 21.21
N GLY A 280 18.20 -14.62 20.11
CA GLY A 280 19.07 -13.99 19.12
C GLY A 280 19.65 -14.93 18.06
N THR A 281 19.33 -16.22 18.09
CA THR A 281 19.72 -17.16 17.03
C THR A 281 18.80 -17.05 15.81
N ARG A 282 19.23 -17.61 14.67
CA ARG A 282 18.48 -17.57 13.41
C ARG A 282 18.53 -18.91 12.70
N THR A 283 17.47 -19.27 11.99
CA THR A 283 17.51 -20.33 10.97
C THR A 283 17.10 -19.80 9.59
N VAL A 284 17.78 -20.24 8.54
CA VAL A 284 17.46 -19.93 7.14
C VAL A 284 17.26 -21.25 6.39
N GLN A 285 16.12 -21.41 5.72
CA GLN A 285 15.84 -22.56 4.85
C GLN A 285 15.59 -22.08 3.43
N ALA A 286 16.03 -22.86 2.44
CA ALA A 286 15.71 -22.63 1.04
C ALA A 286 15.27 -23.94 0.37
N TRP A 287 14.30 -23.84 -0.52
CA TRP A 287 13.75 -24.96 -1.30
C TRP A 287 14.07 -24.78 -2.79
N ASP A 288 14.54 -25.84 -3.45
CA ASP A 288 14.74 -25.88 -4.90
C ASP A 288 13.41 -26.21 -5.61
N VAL A 289 12.51 -25.24 -5.61
CA VAL A 289 11.14 -25.39 -6.13
C VAL A 289 11.11 -25.70 -7.63
N LEU A 290 12.12 -25.25 -8.37
CA LEU A 290 12.24 -25.42 -9.82
C LEU A 290 12.91 -26.73 -10.24
N ASN A 291 13.41 -27.51 -9.28
CA ASN A 291 14.11 -28.76 -9.55
C ASN A 291 15.34 -28.61 -10.45
N GLN A 292 16.13 -27.55 -10.19
CA GLN A 292 17.32 -27.22 -10.96
C GLN A 292 18.61 -27.73 -10.31
N ASN A 293 18.54 -28.15 -9.05
CA ASN A 293 19.68 -28.59 -8.25
C ASN A 293 19.57 -30.06 -7.87
N THR A 294 20.68 -30.67 -7.43
CA THR A 294 20.66 -32.04 -6.87
C THR A 294 20.05 -32.10 -5.48
N TRP A 295 20.15 -31.00 -4.72
CA TRP A 295 19.49 -30.81 -3.43
C TRP A 295 18.01 -30.44 -3.63
N SER A 296 17.15 -30.87 -2.70
CA SER A 296 15.74 -30.46 -2.61
C SER A 296 15.58 -29.23 -1.74
N ASP A 297 16.31 -29.18 -0.62
CA ASP A 297 16.32 -28.07 0.31
C ASP A 297 17.56 -28.09 1.20
N TYR A 298 17.83 -26.97 1.84
CA TYR A 298 18.85 -26.88 2.88
C TYR A 298 18.40 -25.95 4.00
N VAL A 299 18.95 -26.17 5.19
CA VAL A 299 18.76 -25.33 6.37
C VAL A 299 20.12 -24.93 6.93
N TYR A 300 20.29 -23.66 7.27
CA TYR A 300 21.39 -23.15 8.07
C TYR A 300 20.88 -22.64 9.42
N SER A 301 21.64 -22.90 10.47
CA SER A 301 21.44 -22.28 11.80
C SER A 301 22.57 -21.31 12.10
N TYR A 302 22.25 -20.20 12.73
CA TYR A 302 23.21 -19.14 13.07
C TYR A 302 23.13 -18.78 14.55
N ASP A 303 24.28 -18.44 15.11
CA ASP A 303 24.36 -17.90 16.47
C ASP A 303 23.96 -16.41 16.54
N THR A 304 24.05 -15.84 17.73
CA THR A 304 23.72 -14.43 18.01
C THR A 304 24.64 -13.41 17.36
N GLN A 305 25.74 -13.85 16.75
CA GLN A 305 26.69 -13.01 16.01
C GLN A 305 26.53 -13.20 14.49
N GLY A 306 25.56 -14.00 14.05
CA GLY A 306 25.32 -14.30 12.63
C GLY A 306 26.32 -15.29 12.03
N ARG A 307 27.05 -16.07 12.86
CA ARG A 307 27.96 -17.12 12.38
C ARG A 307 27.19 -18.42 12.21
N ALA A 308 27.41 -19.12 11.10
CA ALA A 308 26.79 -20.42 10.86
C ALA A 308 27.29 -21.45 11.88
N THR A 309 26.37 -22.16 12.52
CA THR A 309 26.64 -23.19 13.54
C THR A 309 26.29 -24.59 13.07
N SER A 310 25.35 -24.71 12.14
CA SER A 310 25.03 -25.97 11.48
C SER A 310 24.45 -25.75 10.09
N GLN A 311 24.60 -26.77 9.24
CA GLN A 311 23.89 -26.89 7.97
C GLN A 311 23.28 -28.29 7.87
N SER A 312 22.09 -28.41 7.30
CA SER A 312 21.60 -29.68 6.75
C SER A 312 21.17 -29.50 5.31
N VAL A 313 21.46 -30.49 4.46
CA VAL A 313 21.06 -30.50 3.04
C VAL A 313 20.35 -31.80 2.74
N ASP A 314 19.14 -31.71 2.23
CA ASP A 314 18.38 -32.85 1.73
C ASP A 314 18.54 -32.94 0.22
N TYR A 315 18.82 -34.13 -0.28
CA TYR A 315 19.03 -34.41 -1.70
C TYR A 315 17.84 -35.14 -2.29
N ARG A 316 17.61 -34.93 -3.59
CA ARG A 316 16.54 -35.59 -4.34
C ARG A 316 16.68 -37.10 -4.42
N SER A 317 17.89 -37.61 -4.19
CA SER A 317 18.16 -39.04 -4.04
C SER A 317 17.61 -39.63 -2.73
N GLY A 318 17.11 -38.78 -1.82
CA GLY A 318 16.74 -39.13 -0.45
C GLY A 318 17.91 -39.08 0.53
N ILE A 319 19.14 -38.85 0.06
CA ILE A 319 20.31 -38.70 0.93
C ILE A 319 20.21 -37.37 1.67
N ARG A 320 20.69 -37.32 2.92
CA ARG A 320 20.82 -36.10 3.71
C ARG A 320 22.24 -35.94 4.21
N THR A 321 22.74 -34.70 4.24
CA THR A 321 23.98 -34.35 4.94
C THR A 321 23.67 -33.40 6.09
N ALA A 322 24.46 -33.49 7.16
CA ALA A 322 24.43 -32.53 8.26
C ALA A 322 25.86 -32.16 8.65
N GLN A 323 26.11 -30.87 8.88
CA GLN A 323 27.39 -30.33 9.31
C GLN A 323 27.20 -29.45 10.54
N TYR A 324 28.14 -29.51 11.49
CA TYR A 324 28.17 -28.68 12.69
C TYR A 324 29.55 -28.06 12.86
N TRP A 325 29.59 -26.77 13.18
CA TRP A 325 30.82 -26.02 13.41
C TRP A 325 30.92 -25.58 14.87
N ASP A 326 32.07 -25.85 15.51
CA ASP A 326 32.37 -25.34 16.84
C ASP A 326 32.89 -23.90 16.79
N VAL A 327 32.00 -22.96 16.44
CA VAL A 327 32.36 -21.53 16.27
C VAL A 327 32.80 -20.83 17.56
N LEU A 328 32.58 -21.46 18.72
CA LEU A 328 32.97 -20.95 20.03
C LEU A 328 34.22 -21.61 20.59
N ASN A 329 34.79 -22.61 19.90
CA ASN A 329 35.92 -23.41 20.37
C ASN A 329 35.67 -24.00 21.77
N GLN A 330 34.46 -24.52 22.00
CA GLN A 330 34.05 -25.11 23.29
C GLN A 330 34.27 -26.62 23.33
N ASN A 331 34.53 -27.24 22.19
CA ASN A 331 34.76 -28.67 22.03
C ASN A 331 36.22 -28.95 21.63
N THR A 332 36.61 -30.22 21.68
CA THR A 332 37.89 -30.68 21.11
C THR A 332 37.85 -30.72 19.58
N TRP A 333 36.65 -30.90 19.02
CA TRP A 333 36.38 -30.93 17.59
C TRP A 333 36.06 -29.52 17.05
N SER A 334 36.48 -29.25 15.81
CA SER A 334 36.20 -28.00 15.08
C SER A 334 35.01 -28.13 14.13
N ASP A 335 34.88 -29.30 13.51
CA ASP A 335 33.86 -29.59 12.49
C ASP A 335 33.39 -31.04 12.61
N TRP A 336 32.10 -31.26 12.38
CA TRP A 336 31.49 -32.59 12.28
C TRP A 336 30.63 -32.65 11.03
N VAL A 337 30.78 -33.68 10.20
CA VAL A 337 29.97 -33.91 8.99
C VAL A 337 29.40 -35.31 8.99
N GLY A 338 28.09 -35.45 8.91
CA GLY A 338 27.37 -36.72 8.81
C GLY A 338 26.59 -36.88 7.51
N TYR A 339 26.50 -38.12 7.05
CA TYR A 339 25.77 -38.58 5.87
C TYR A 339 24.70 -39.57 6.29
N TYR A 340 23.51 -39.43 5.71
CA TYR A 340 22.34 -40.22 6.05
C TYR A 340 21.68 -40.76 4.78
N ASP A 341 21.17 -41.99 4.88
CA ASP A 341 20.40 -42.61 3.81
C ASP A 341 18.96 -42.06 3.72
N SER A 342 18.19 -42.59 2.75
CA SER A 342 16.79 -42.21 2.53
C SER A 342 15.82 -42.62 3.64
N GLN A 343 16.28 -43.35 4.64
CA GLN A 343 15.54 -43.68 5.86
C GLN A 343 16.03 -42.84 7.06
N ASN A 344 16.86 -41.82 6.80
CA ASN A 344 17.48 -40.95 7.79
C ASN A 344 18.35 -41.74 8.81
N ARG A 345 18.96 -42.84 8.36
CA ARG A 345 19.94 -43.60 9.13
C ARG A 345 21.33 -43.13 8.75
N GLU A 346 22.16 -42.85 9.75
CA GLU A 346 23.52 -42.38 9.53
C GLU A 346 24.39 -43.47 8.90
N THR A 347 25.00 -43.18 7.75
CA THR A 347 25.87 -44.11 7.03
C THR A 347 27.35 -43.85 7.32
N THR A 348 27.71 -42.57 7.47
CA THR A 348 29.09 -42.13 7.72
C THR A 348 29.10 -40.80 8.46
N HIS A 349 30.08 -40.58 9.33
CA HIS A 349 30.48 -39.23 9.71
C HIS A 349 31.99 -39.04 9.78
N PHE A 350 32.38 -37.77 9.77
CA PHE A 350 33.74 -37.29 9.94
C PHE A 350 33.77 -36.26 11.06
N VAL A 351 34.81 -36.28 11.87
CA VAL A 351 35.04 -35.30 12.95
C VAL A 351 36.45 -34.76 12.81
N ASP A 352 36.59 -33.46 12.53
CA ASP A 352 37.87 -32.78 12.51
C ASP A 352 38.11 -32.11 13.86
N ASN A 353 39.34 -32.22 14.39
CA ASN A 353 39.76 -31.60 15.63
C ASN A 353 40.53 -30.31 15.41
N HIS A 354 40.50 -29.41 16.40
CA HIS A 354 41.22 -28.14 16.35
C HIS A 354 42.75 -28.30 16.22
N ASP A 355 43.30 -29.46 16.57
CA ASP A 355 44.72 -29.80 16.42
C ASP A 355 45.09 -30.37 15.03
N GLY A 356 44.10 -30.47 14.13
CA GLY A 356 44.24 -31.01 12.78
C GLY A 356 44.11 -32.53 12.67
N THR A 357 43.95 -33.27 13.78
CA THR A 357 43.60 -34.69 13.74
C THR A 357 42.14 -34.88 13.35
N HIS A 358 41.76 -36.07 12.86
CA HIS A 358 40.36 -36.34 12.53
C HIS A 358 39.98 -37.81 12.67
N THR A 359 38.68 -38.09 12.77
CA THR A 359 38.12 -39.44 12.81
C THR A 359 37.08 -39.64 11.72
N ALA A 360 37.02 -40.85 11.15
CA ALA A 360 35.98 -41.26 10.22
C ALA A 360 35.28 -42.50 10.75
N GLN A 361 33.94 -42.50 10.78
CA GLN A 361 33.12 -43.63 11.19
C GLN A 361 32.15 -44.03 10.09
N TYR A 362 32.05 -45.33 9.81
CA TYR A 362 31.12 -45.92 8.84
C TYR A 362 30.19 -46.91 9.53
N PHE A 363 28.92 -46.94 9.12
CA PHE A 363 27.89 -47.82 9.66
C PHE A 363 27.30 -48.72 8.56
N ASP A 364 27.18 -50.01 8.83
CA ASP A 364 26.51 -50.95 7.94
C ASP A 364 24.99 -50.96 8.18
N VAL A 365 24.33 -49.88 7.77
CA VAL A 365 22.89 -49.71 7.97
C VAL A 365 22.03 -50.69 7.15
N GLN A 366 22.60 -51.34 6.13
CA GLN A 366 21.92 -52.31 5.29
C GLN A 366 22.22 -53.77 5.68
N SER A 367 23.07 -53.98 6.70
CA SER A 367 23.50 -55.31 7.14
C SER A 367 24.07 -56.16 6.00
N GLN A 368 24.88 -55.53 5.13
CA GLN A 368 25.52 -56.18 3.98
C GLN A 368 26.91 -56.72 4.28
N ASN A 369 27.49 -56.35 5.42
CA ASN A 369 28.83 -56.71 5.85
C ASN A 369 28.78 -57.61 7.08
N THR A 370 29.94 -58.20 7.41
CA THR A 370 30.12 -58.96 8.66
C THR A 370 30.36 -58.07 9.88
N TRP A 371 30.41 -56.76 9.68
CA TRP A 371 30.66 -55.75 10.70
C TRP A 371 29.53 -54.73 10.74
N THR A 372 29.21 -54.19 11.92
CA THR A 372 28.16 -53.19 12.15
C THR A 372 28.67 -51.76 12.05
N SER A 373 29.92 -51.52 12.46
CA SER A 373 30.58 -50.22 12.25
C SER A 373 32.11 -50.33 12.17
N TRP A 374 32.73 -49.39 11.46
CA TRP A 374 34.18 -49.21 11.42
C TRP A 374 34.53 -47.78 11.82
N VAL A 375 35.59 -47.58 12.61
CA VAL A 375 36.10 -46.26 13.03
C VAL A 375 37.59 -46.18 12.76
N GLY A 376 38.05 -45.13 12.08
CA GLY A 376 39.46 -44.83 11.85
C GLY A 376 39.85 -43.47 12.44
N SER A 377 41.05 -43.38 13.01
CA SER A 377 41.64 -42.14 13.52
C SER A 377 42.88 -41.75 12.73
N TYR A 378 43.01 -40.47 12.40
CA TYR A 378 44.03 -39.96 11.50
C TYR A 378 44.76 -38.77 12.12
N ASP A 379 46.06 -38.68 11.84
CA ASP A 379 46.86 -37.53 12.24
C ASP A 379 46.67 -36.31 11.30
N SER A 380 47.29 -35.18 11.65
CA SER A 380 47.24 -33.95 10.86
C SER A 380 47.92 -34.01 9.49
N GLN A 381 48.56 -35.14 9.15
CA GLN A 381 49.12 -35.43 7.84
C GLN A 381 48.26 -36.43 7.05
N ASN A 382 47.03 -36.70 7.52
CA ASN A 382 46.09 -37.64 6.92
C ASN A 382 46.60 -39.09 6.89
N ARG A 383 47.40 -39.49 7.89
CA ARG A 383 47.87 -40.87 8.04
C ARG A 383 47.03 -41.56 9.10
N GLU A 384 46.53 -42.75 8.79
CA GLU A 384 45.79 -43.57 9.75
C GLU A 384 46.70 -44.00 10.90
N THR A 385 46.25 -43.74 12.12
CA THR A 385 46.97 -44.05 13.36
C THR A 385 46.39 -45.27 14.06
N THR A 386 45.07 -45.44 14.04
CA THR A 386 44.34 -46.57 14.63
C THR A 386 43.00 -46.79 13.92
N HIS A 387 42.47 -48.01 13.97
CA HIS A 387 41.07 -48.30 13.63
C HIS A 387 40.45 -49.36 14.55
N PHE A 388 39.12 -49.37 14.60
CA PHE A 388 38.31 -50.32 15.34
C PHE A 388 37.17 -50.84 14.46
N VAL A 389 36.85 -52.13 14.58
CA VAL A 389 35.76 -52.79 13.85
C VAL A 389 34.84 -53.48 14.84
N ASN A 390 33.55 -53.12 14.80
CA ASN A 390 32.51 -53.77 15.59
C ASN A 390 31.79 -54.79 14.71
N ASN A 391 31.62 -56.03 15.22
CA ASN A 391 30.94 -57.12 14.51
C ASN A 391 29.51 -57.33 15.00
#